data_AF-A0A5C5YT57-F1
#
_entry.id   AF-A0A5C5YT57-F1
#
_cell.length_a   1.000
_cell.length_b   1.000
_cell.length_c   1.000
_cell.angle_alpha   90.00
_cell.angle_beta   90.00
_cell.angle_gamma   90.00
#
_symmetry.space_group_name_H-M   'P 1'
#
loop_
_entity.id
_entity.type
_entity.pdbx_description
1 polymer ?
#
loop_
_entity_poly.entity_id
_entity_poly.type
_entity_poly.pdbx_seq_one_letter_code
_entity_poly.pdbx_strand_id
1 'polypeptide(L)'
;MKMKKYVAFAVLALAGIALPGDAQAGELVFGVTDEQRLVSWDSTAPGALLSGTSIMGLQNNERVVGIDFRPATGQLYALGSFSQLYTLNTTTGSATMVGPGPFTPAISGSNFGFDFNPVIDKIRLDSDTNANYVLDPDAGTATAVTDLFYGPGDPNENVDPNVVHAAYDRSFAGTTATQLYGVDTRLDVLVKQANSAGTLTTVGSIGTDVTATGGFDISGSSDVAYMAIENASTSFSTFWMVDLTTGVGSAVGEIGSGIVITSMAVAPVPEPAAALLAFGACAALLAGRRRTA
;
A
#
# COMPACT_ATOMS: atom_id res chain seq x y z
N MET A 1 -28.43 10.01 -76.88
CA MET A 1 -27.13 9.51 -76.37
C MET A 1 -27.11 9.70 -74.86
N LYS A 2 -26.70 8.69 -74.09
CA LYS A 2 -27.12 8.37 -72.70
C LYS A 2 -26.83 9.45 -71.64
N MET A 3 -27.84 9.80 -70.82
CA MET A 3 -27.72 10.55 -69.56
C MET A 3 -27.00 9.69 -68.50
N LYS A 4 -25.86 10.15 -67.98
CA LYS A 4 -25.17 9.55 -66.82
C LYS A 4 -25.81 10.08 -65.53
N LYS A 5 -26.38 9.19 -64.72
CA LYS A 5 -26.80 9.50 -63.35
C LYS A 5 -25.55 9.49 -62.46
N TYR A 6 -25.25 10.61 -61.83
CA TYR A 6 -24.24 10.67 -60.77
C TYR A 6 -24.94 10.43 -59.44
N VAL A 7 -24.62 9.32 -58.78
CA VAL A 7 -25.03 9.04 -57.40
C VAL A 7 -23.97 9.67 -56.49
N ALA A 8 -24.34 10.72 -55.76
CA ALA A 8 -23.47 11.30 -54.74
C ALA A 8 -23.53 10.42 -53.49
N PHE A 9 -22.42 9.77 -53.14
CA PHE A 9 -22.24 9.13 -51.84
C PHE A 9 -21.92 10.22 -50.82
N ALA A 10 -22.85 10.46 -49.88
CA ALA A 10 -22.58 11.26 -48.70
C ALA A 10 -21.69 10.45 -47.75
N VAL A 11 -20.42 10.83 -47.63
CA VAL A 11 -19.54 10.33 -46.56
C VAL A 11 -19.93 11.06 -45.28
N LEU A 12 -20.61 10.36 -44.38
CA LEU A 12 -20.82 10.85 -43.01
C LEU A 12 -19.47 10.79 -42.29
N ALA A 13 -18.85 11.94 -42.06
CA ALA A 13 -17.71 12.04 -41.16
C ALA A 13 -18.22 11.82 -39.73
N LEU A 14 -17.96 10.63 -39.19
CA LEU A 14 -18.22 10.34 -37.78
C LEU A 14 -17.14 11.04 -36.96
N ALA A 15 -17.47 12.19 -36.37
CA ALA A 15 -16.63 12.81 -35.36
C ALA A 15 -16.58 11.88 -34.15
N GLY A 16 -15.45 11.22 -33.94
CA GLY A 16 -15.20 10.44 -32.73
C GLY A 16 -15.21 11.37 -31.53
N ILE A 17 -16.25 11.27 -30.71
CA ILE A 17 -16.25 11.85 -29.37
C ILE A 17 -15.24 11.02 -28.57
N ALA A 18 -14.05 11.57 -28.33
CA ALA A 18 -13.17 11.04 -27.32
C ALA A 18 -13.90 11.17 -25.98
N LEU A 19 -14.30 10.04 -25.40
CA LEU A 19 -14.71 10.00 -24.01
C LEU A 19 -13.48 10.43 -23.19
N PRO A 20 -13.60 11.35 -22.22
CA PRO A 20 -12.52 11.59 -21.29
C PRO A 20 -12.15 10.24 -20.66
N GLY A 21 -10.87 9.86 -20.74
CA GLY A 21 -10.38 8.69 -20.01
C GLY A 21 -10.70 8.90 -18.54
N ASP A 22 -11.19 7.84 -17.87
CA ASP A 22 -11.50 7.90 -16.45
C ASP A 22 -10.24 8.38 -15.71
N ALA A 23 -10.29 9.60 -15.16
CA ALA A 23 -9.27 10.05 -14.24
C ALA A 23 -9.33 9.10 -13.05
N GLN A 24 -8.20 8.46 -12.74
CA GLN A 24 -8.11 7.59 -11.57
C GLN A 24 -8.57 8.37 -10.33
N ALA A 25 -9.55 7.82 -9.61
CA ALA A 25 -10.01 8.44 -8.38
C ALA A 25 -8.86 8.46 -7.37
N GLY A 26 -8.70 9.58 -6.67
CA GLY A 26 -7.72 9.71 -5.60
C GLY A 26 -8.01 8.70 -4.48
N GLU A 27 -6.94 8.08 -3.99
CA GLU A 27 -6.98 7.12 -2.88
C GLU A 27 -6.30 7.75 -1.67
N LEU A 28 -6.87 7.53 -0.49
CA LEU A 28 -6.30 8.06 0.74
C LEU A 28 -5.12 7.18 1.15
N VAL A 29 -3.94 7.78 1.25
CA VAL A 29 -2.72 7.09 1.67
C VAL A 29 -2.29 7.63 3.02
N PHE A 30 -1.87 6.74 3.92
CA PHE A 30 -1.26 7.06 5.20
C PHE A 30 0.24 6.78 5.14
N GLY A 31 1.02 7.57 5.87
CA GLY A 31 2.45 7.35 6.03
C GLY A 31 2.95 7.72 7.42
N VAL A 32 4.02 7.07 7.83
CA VAL A 32 4.77 7.40 9.05
C VAL A 32 5.97 8.24 8.65
N THR A 33 6.18 9.37 9.31
CA THR A 33 7.38 10.18 9.12
C THR A 33 8.53 9.69 10.00
N ASP A 34 9.76 10.07 9.67
CA ASP A 34 10.95 9.89 10.52
C ASP A 34 10.81 10.55 11.91
N GLU A 35 10.06 11.65 12.01
CA GLU A 35 9.65 12.28 13.27
C GLU A 35 8.51 11.56 14.03
N GLN A 36 8.15 10.33 13.64
CA GLN A 36 7.06 9.53 14.24
C GLN A 36 5.69 10.24 14.22
N ARG A 37 5.36 10.90 13.11
CA ARG A 37 4.02 11.43 12.84
C ARG A 37 3.28 10.51 11.89
N LEU A 38 1.99 10.30 12.11
CA LEU A 38 1.08 9.72 11.14
C LEU A 38 0.51 10.85 10.28
N VAL A 39 0.86 10.85 9.00
CA VAL A 39 0.38 11.79 7.98
C VAL A 39 -0.50 11.08 6.98
N SER A 40 -1.25 11.82 6.18
CA SER A 40 -2.01 11.28 5.05
C SER A 40 -2.02 12.24 3.86
N TRP A 41 -2.22 11.71 2.67
CA TRP A 41 -2.35 12.47 1.43
C TRP A 41 -3.31 11.78 0.45
N ASP A 42 -3.73 12.51 -0.57
CA ASP A 42 -4.43 11.95 -1.73
C ASP A 42 -3.39 11.43 -2.73
N SER A 43 -3.56 10.20 -3.23
CA SER A 43 -2.61 9.57 -4.16
C SER A 43 -2.38 10.37 -5.46
N THR A 44 -3.30 11.27 -5.83
CA THR A 44 -3.16 12.16 -6.99
C THR A 44 -2.50 13.50 -6.67
N ALA A 45 -2.34 13.84 -5.39
CA ALA A 45 -1.78 15.11 -4.93
C ALA A 45 -0.85 14.94 -3.70
N PRO A 46 0.24 14.15 -3.82
CA PRO A 46 1.11 13.80 -2.68
C PRO A 46 1.79 15.01 -2.00
N GLY A 47 1.93 16.13 -2.72
CA GLY A 47 2.55 17.35 -2.18
C GLY A 47 1.71 18.05 -1.10
N ALA A 48 0.41 17.74 -0.98
CA ALA A 48 -0.50 18.35 -0.02
C ALA A 48 -0.96 17.34 1.03
N LEU A 49 -0.39 17.41 2.24
CA LEU A 49 -0.81 16.58 3.37
C LEU A 49 -2.22 16.96 3.84
N LEU A 50 -3.02 15.94 4.12
CA LEU A 50 -4.39 16.05 4.66
C LEU A 50 -4.40 15.95 6.19
N SER A 51 -3.39 15.31 6.78
CA SER A 51 -3.25 15.17 8.23
C SER A 51 -1.78 15.13 8.66
N GLY A 52 -1.56 15.22 9.96
CA GLY A 52 -0.26 15.04 10.59
C GLY A 52 -0.39 15.07 12.09
N THR A 53 -0.53 13.90 12.72
CA THR A 53 -0.63 13.75 14.18
C THR A 53 0.58 13.00 14.72
N SER A 54 1.03 13.31 15.93
CA SER A 54 2.11 12.56 16.57
C SER A 54 1.64 11.16 16.96
N ILE A 55 2.46 10.15 16.72
CA ILE A 55 2.20 8.80 17.21
C ILE A 55 2.53 8.75 18.71
N MET A 56 1.59 8.24 19.52
CA MET A 56 1.69 8.18 20.98
C MET A 56 1.23 6.81 21.48
N GLY A 57 1.60 6.43 22.72
CA GLY A 57 1.19 5.14 23.32
C GLY A 57 2.13 3.97 23.04
N LEU A 58 3.26 4.22 22.37
CA LEU A 58 4.38 3.26 22.24
C LEU A 58 5.17 3.14 23.55
N GLN A 59 6.02 2.11 23.67
CA GLN A 59 6.99 2.04 24.75
C GLN A 59 7.99 3.21 24.66
N ASN A 60 8.62 3.54 25.79
CA ASN A 60 9.61 4.62 25.81
C ASN A 60 10.80 4.29 24.88
N ASN A 61 11.14 5.22 23.98
CA ASN A 61 12.15 5.07 22.92
C ASN A 61 11.80 4.05 21.81
N GLU A 62 10.55 3.59 21.74
CA GLU A 62 10.09 2.76 20.62
C GLU A 62 9.59 3.63 19.47
N ARG A 63 9.80 3.14 18.24
CA ARG A 63 9.28 3.75 17.01
C ARG A 63 8.44 2.74 16.22
N VAL A 64 7.53 3.25 15.40
CA VAL A 64 6.85 2.47 14.36
C VAL A 64 7.82 2.26 13.19
N VAL A 65 7.88 1.03 12.67
CA VAL A 65 8.77 0.62 11.56
C VAL A 65 8.03 -0.09 10.42
N GLY A 66 6.71 -0.17 10.49
CA GLY A 66 5.85 -0.78 9.48
C GLY A 66 4.39 -0.47 9.81
N ILE A 67 3.55 -0.21 8.80
CA ILE A 67 2.10 -0.04 8.95
C ILE A 67 1.37 -0.73 7.81
N ASP A 68 0.18 -1.26 8.09
CA ASP A 68 -0.76 -1.73 7.07
C ASP A 68 -2.19 -1.84 7.62
N PHE A 69 -3.19 -1.71 6.76
CA PHE A 69 -4.60 -1.89 7.09
C PHE A 69 -5.02 -3.35 7.01
N ARG A 70 -5.61 -3.88 8.09
CA ARG A 70 -6.23 -5.21 8.09
C ARG A 70 -7.47 -5.21 7.18
N PRO A 71 -7.48 -5.89 6.01
CA PRO A 71 -8.60 -5.79 5.06
C PRO A 71 -9.93 -6.25 5.65
N ALA A 72 -9.90 -7.23 6.55
CA ALA A 72 -11.10 -7.76 7.22
C ALA A 72 -11.79 -6.77 8.16
N THR A 73 -11.10 -5.73 8.66
CA THR A 73 -11.65 -4.82 9.68
C THR A 73 -11.44 -3.34 9.41
N GLY A 74 -10.56 -2.98 8.46
CA GLY A 74 -10.20 -1.59 8.17
C GLY A 74 -9.36 -0.90 9.26
N GLN A 75 -8.86 -1.65 10.25
CA GLN A 75 -7.99 -1.08 11.29
C GLN A 75 -6.55 -0.99 10.78
N LEU A 76 -5.90 0.15 11.04
CA LEU A 76 -4.47 0.32 10.80
C LEU A 76 -3.67 -0.37 11.90
N TYR A 77 -2.78 -1.27 11.52
CA TYR A 77 -1.82 -1.89 12.40
C TYR A 77 -0.44 -1.25 12.19
N ALA A 78 0.41 -1.40 13.20
CA ALA A 78 1.78 -0.97 13.17
C ALA A 78 2.70 -2.02 13.80
N LEU A 79 3.90 -2.15 13.25
CA LEU A 79 5.03 -2.86 13.85
C LEU A 79 5.88 -1.88 14.65
N GLY A 80 6.10 -2.15 15.92
CA GLY A 80 7.03 -1.41 16.77
C GLY A 80 8.46 -1.95 16.69
N SER A 81 9.45 -1.07 16.83
CA SER A 81 10.88 -1.41 16.79
C SER A 81 11.33 -2.35 17.91
N PHE A 82 10.51 -2.58 18.93
CA PHE A 82 10.76 -3.56 19.99
C PHE A 82 10.10 -4.92 19.71
N SER A 83 9.84 -5.24 18.43
CA SER A 83 9.27 -6.52 18.00
C SER A 83 7.87 -6.76 18.56
N GLN A 84 6.94 -5.82 18.41
CA GLN A 84 5.58 -5.95 18.91
C GLN A 84 4.55 -5.29 17.99
N LEU A 85 3.32 -5.79 18.03
CA LEU A 85 2.21 -5.24 17.25
C LEU A 85 1.45 -4.16 18.01
N TYR A 86 0.93 -3.21 17.24
CA TYR A 86 0.03 -2.17 17.68
C TYR A 86 -1.15 -2.04 16.70
N THR A 87 -2.31 -1.61 17.19
CA THR A 87 -3.28 -0.90 16.37
C THR A 87 -3.04 0.60 16.51
N LEU A 88 -3.24 1.36 15.42
CA LEU A 88 -3.01 2.80 15.37
C LEU A 88 -4.30 3.52 14.97
N ASN A 89 -4.73 4.48 15.79
CA ASN A 89 -5.88 5.31 15.45
C ASN A 89 -5.48 6.36 14.40
N THR A 90 -6.08 6.30 13.21
CA THR A 90 -5.75 7.18 12.08
C THR A 90 -6.07 8.66 12.31
N THR A 91 -6.96 8.98 13.25
CA THR A 91 -7.35 10.35 13.57
C THR A 91 -6.49 10.95 14.69
N THR A 92 -6.19 10.17 15.73
CA THR A 92 -5.51 10.68 16.93
C THR A 92 -4.03 10.33 17.00
N GLY A 93 -3.57 9.32 16.27
CA GLY A 93 -2.19 8.79 16.38
C GLY A 93 -1.97 7.91 17.63
N SER A 94 -3.04 7.56 18.35
CA SER A 94 -2.93 6.69 19.53
C SER A 94 -2.67 5.24 19.13
N ALA A 95 -1.54 4.70 19.58
CA ALA A 95 -1.16 3.30 19.44
C ALA A 95 -1.67 2.48 20.64
N THR A 96 -2.23 1.31 20.38
CA THR A 96 -2.66 0.34 21.40
C THR A 96 -1.98 -1.00 21.14
N MET A 97 -1.23 -1.51 22.12
CA MET A 97 -0.47 -2.75 21.96
C MET A 97 -1.41 -3.94 21.73
N VAL A 98 -1.00 -4.84 20.83
CA VAL A 98 -1.68 -6.10 20.53
C VAL A 98 -0.86 -7.25 21.11
N GLY A 99 -1.55 -8.15 21.82
CA GLY A 99 -0.90 -9.26 22.52
C GLY A 99 -0.21 -8.84 23.83
N PRO A 100 0.56 -9.75 24.45
CA PRO A 100 1.11 -9.56 25.79
C PRO A 100 2.41 -8.73 25.85
N GLY A 101 3.04 -8.42 24.71
CA GLY A 101 4.32 -7.71 24.64
C GLY A 101 5.14 -8.09 23.41
N PRO A 102 6.48 -7.91 23.45
CA PRO A 102 7.40 -8.32 22.39
C PRO A 102 7.26 -9.80 21.99
N PHE A 103 7.43 -10.07 20.70
CA PHE A 103 7.46 -11.41 20.14
C PHE A 103 8.56 -12.24 20.78
N THR A 104 8.29 -13.54 20.93
CA THR A 104 9.28 -14.52 21.37
C THR A 104 9.22 -15.72 20.42
N PRO A 105 10.26 -15.95 19.60
CA PRO A 105 11.49 -15.16 19.46
C PRO A 105 11.24 -13.76 18.89
N ALA A 106 12.17 -12.84 19.13
CA ALA A 106 12.16 -11.50 18.53
C ALA A 106 12.41 -11.58 17.01
N ILE A 107 11.88 -10.60 16.27
CA ILE A 107 12.18 -10.46 14.84
C ILE A 107 13.61 -9.94 14.65
N SER A 108 14.22 -10.28 13.52
CA SER A 108 15.59 -9.87 13.18
C SER A 108 15.59 -8.90 12.00
N GLY A 109 16.52 -7.95 12.02
CA GLY A 109 16.64 -6.91 11.01
C GLY A 109 16.33 -5.51 11.52
N SER A 110 16.42 -4.52 10.63
CA SER A 110 16.15 -3.10 10.92
C SER A 110 15.11 -2.47 9.99
N ASN A 111 14.96 -3.01 8.78
CA ASN A 111 14.01 -2.56 7.77
C ASN A 111 13.09 -3.72 7.41
N PHE A 112 11.81 -3.43 7.17
CA PHE A 112 10.78 -4.44 7.16
C PHE A 112 9.69 -4.19 6.12
N GLY A 113 9.39 -5.20 5.31
CA GLY A 113 8.13 -5.26 4.55
C GLY A 113 7.04 -5.81 5.46
N PHE A 114 5.92 -5.12 5.61
CA PHE A 114 4.86 -5.44 6.57
C PHE A 114 3.50 -5.30 5.92
N ASP A 115 2.78 -6.40 5.71
CA ASP A 115 1.52 -6.37 4.96
C ASP A 115 0.55 -7.52 5.31
N PHE A 116 -0.74 -7.24 5.32
CA PHE A 116 -1.80 -8.21 5.60
C PHE A 116 -2.07 -9.08 4.38
N ASN A 117 -1.96 -10.39 4.58
CA ASN A 117 -2.54 -11.34 3.66
C ASN A 117 -4.08 -11.32 3.81
N PRO A 118 -4.83 -10.85 2.80
CA PRO A 118 -6.30 -10.71 2.90
C PRO A 118 -7.04 -12.05 2.90
N VAL A 119 -6.39 -13.16 2.49
CA VAL A 119 -7.01 -14.49 2.40
C VAL A 119 -6.94 -15.24 3.72
N ILE A 120 -5.78 -15.21 4.39
CA ILE A 120 -5.56 -15.95 5.64
C ILE A 120 -5.65 -15.09 6.89
N ASP A 121 -5.84 -13.78 6.74
CA ASP A 121 -5.97 -12.80 7.84
C ASP A 121 -4.81 -12.90 8.84
N LYS A 122 -3.60 -12.82 8.26
CA LYS A 122 -2.31 -12.82 8.94
C LYS A 122 -1.42 -11.79 8.28
N ILE A 123 -0.41 -11.33 9.01
CA ILE A 123 0.53 -10.35 8.49
C ILE A 123 1.79 -11.10 8.01
N ARG A 124 2.27 -10.76 6.82
CA ARG A 124 3.61 -11.12 6.38
C ARG A 124 4.59 -10.05 6.84
N LEU A 125 5.71 -10.49 7.38
CA LEU A 125 6.83 -9.63 7.73
C LEU A 125 8.10 -10.18 7.10
N ASP A 126 8.71 -9.40 6.22
CA ASP A 126 10.01 -9.67 5.63
C ASP A 126 11.04 -8.67 6.18
N SER A 127 12.32 -9.02 6.25
CA SER A 127 13.36 -8.13 6.74
C SER A 127 14.61 -8.07 5.87
N ASP A 128 15.44 -7.05 6.13
CA ASP A 128 16.77 -6.85 5.53
C ASP A 128 17.80 -7.96 5.87
N THR A 129 17.44 -8.92 6.72
CA THR A 129 18.24 -10.13 6.99
C THR A 129 17.67 -11.37 6.29
N ASN A 130 16.80 -11.18 5.30
CA ASN A 130 16.02 -12.20 4.57
C ASN A 130 15.02 -12.97 5.44
N ALA A 131 14.85 -12.58 6.70
CA ALA A 131 13.96 -13.30 7.58
C ALA A 131 12.51 -13.06 7.16
N ASN A 132 11.74 -14.14 7.14
CA ASN A 132 10.36 -14.16 6.68
C ASN A 132 9.48 -14.71 7.82
N TYR A 133 8.48 -13.95 8.25
CA TYR A 133 7.63 -14.28 9.39
C TYR A 133 6.14 -14.21 9.04
N VAL A 134 5.35 -15.05 9.69
CA VAL A 134 3.88 -14.94 9.76
C VAL A 134 3.53 -14.39 11.13
N LEU A 135 2.87 -13.24 11.16
CA LEU A 135 2.42 -12.59 12.37
C LEU A 135 0.92 -12.82 12.58
N ASP A 136 0.54 -13.07 13.82
CA ASP A 136 -0.86 -13.19 14.23
C ASP A 136 -1.38 -11.84 14.77
N PRO A 137 -2.33 -11.18 14.05
CA PRO A 137 -2.84 -9.86 14.41
C PRO A 137 -3.80 -9.86 15.61
N ASP A 138 -4.22 -11.04 16.09
CA ASP A 138 -5.11 -11.18 17.24
C ASP A 138 -4.30 -11.58 18.49
N ALA A 139 -3.32 -12.47 18.33
CA ALA A 139 -2.48 -12.95 19.42
C ALA A 139 -1.26 -12.05 19.70
N GLY A 140 -0.80 -11.26 18.72
CA GLY A 140 0.44 -10.49 18.83
C GLY A 140 1.68 -11.38 18.87
N THR A 141 1.73 -12.41 18.02
CA THR A 141 2.84 -13.37 17.95
C THR A 141 3.46 -13.39 16.55
N ALA A 142 4.71 -13.84 16.45
CA ALA A 142 5.42 -14.00 15.18
C ALA A 142 5.99 -15.42 15.07
N THR A 143 5.86 -16.02 13.88
CA THR A 143 6.40 -17.34 13.55
C THR A 143 7.32 -17.22 12.35
N ALA A 144 8.59 -17.56 12.51
CA ALA A 144 9.53 -17.62 11.38
C ALA A 144 9.18 -18.78 10.44
N VAL A 145 9.35 -18.55 9.14
CA VAL A 145 9.17 -19.53 8.08
C VAL A 145 10.44 -19.58 7.20
N THR A 146 10.35 -20.03 5.94
CA THR A 146 11.51 -20.09 5.07
C THR A 146 11.99 -18.68 4.70
N ASP A 147 13.26 -18.39 5.00
CA ASP A 147 13.95 -17.16 4.61
C ASP A 147 13.83 -16.89 3.11
N LEU A 148 13.96 -15.63 2.73
CA LEU A 148 13.86 -15.21 1.34
C LEU A 148 15.06 -15.64 0.52
N PHE A 149 14.80 -16.13 -0.70
CA PHE A 149 15.84 -16.49 -1.68
C PHE A 149 15.29 -16.46 -3.10
N TYR A 150 16.12 -16.10 -4.08
CA TYR A 150 15.77 -16.23 -5.49
C TYR A 150 15.78 -17.70 -5.92
N GLY A 151 14.66 -18.15 -6.50
CA GLY A 151 14.46 -19.54 -6.88
C GLY A 151 15.29 -19.99 -8.10
N PRO A 152 15.44 -21.31 -8.32
CA PRO A 152 16.12 -21.84 -9.48
C PRO A 152 15.54 -21.32 -10.81
N GLY A 153 16.40 -20.85 -11.70
CA GLY A 153 16.01 -20.29 -13.00
C GLY A 153 15.57 -18.82 -12.98
N ASP A 154 15.56 -18.18 -11.81
CA ASP A 154 15.41 -16.73 -11.73
C ASP A 154 16.66 -16.01 -12.26
N PRO A 155 16.56 -14.85 -12.92
CA PRO A 155 17.72 -14.07 -13.34
C PRO A 155 18.68 -13.71 -12.20
N ASN A 156 18.18 -13.63 -10.97
CA ASN A 156 18.93 -13.32 -9.75
C ASN A 156 19.16 -14.56 -8.87
N GLU A 157 19.08 -15.78 -9.41
CA GLU A 157 19.36 -17.01 -8.66
C GLU A 157 20.71 -16.92 -7.91
N ASN A 158 20.72 -17.36 -6.65
CA ASN A 158 21.88 -17.30 -5.72
C ASN A 158 22.36 -15.89 -5.33
N VAL A 159 21.66 -14.84 -5.75
CA VAL A 159 21.87 -13.50 -5.22
C VAL A 159 21.19 -13.40 -3.86
N ASP A 160 21.89 -12.86 -2.87
CA ASP A 160 21.37 -12.62 -1.51
C ASP A 160 20.30 -11.52 -1.52
N PRO A 161 19.00 -11.76 -1.28
CA PRO A 161 17.99 -10.71 -1.46
C PRO A 161 18.11 -9.55 -0.46
N ASN A 162 17.41 -8.45 -0.74
CA ASN A 162 17.15 -7.39 0.26
C ASN A 162 15.73 -6.84 0.09
N VAL A 163 14.73 -7.65 0.44
CA VAL A 163 13.32 -7.30 0.29
C VAL A 163 12.81 -6.68 1.59
N VAL A 164 12.58 -5.37 1.57
CA VAL A 164 12.23 -4.57 2.76
C VAL A 164 10.96 -3.73 2.58
N HIS A 165 10.32 -3.84 1.43
CA HIS A 165 8.96 -3.36 1.21
C HIS A 165 8.16 -4.50 0.59
N ALA A 166 6.95 -4.76 1.08
CA ALA A 166 6.13 -5.89 0.64
C ALA A 166 4.66 -5.50 0.68
N ALA A 167 3.86 -5.99 -0.27
CA ALA A 167 2.43 -5.72 -0.36
C ALA A 167 1.68 -6.84 -1.07
N TYR A 168 0.49 -7.18 -0.59
CA TYR A 168 -0.41 -8.14 -1.23
C TYR A 168 -1.35 -7.44 -2.22
N ASP A 169 -1.49 -8.02 -3.41
CA ASP A 169 -2.58 -7.62 -4.31
C ASP A 169 -3.95 -8.10 -3.81
N ARG A 170 -5.02 -7.54 -4.37
CA ARG A 170 -6.42 -7.87 -4.04
C ARG A 170 -6.70 -7.74 -2.54
N SER A 171 -6.14 -6.72 -1.91
CA SER A 171 -6.19 -6.50 -0.45
C SER A 171 -7.56 -5.99 0.03
N PHE A 172 -8.61 -6.79 -0.19
CA PHE A 172 -9.98 -6.48 0.23
C PHE A 172 -10.64 -7.67 0.94
N ALA A 173 -11.63 -7.37 1.80
CA ALA A 173 -12.32 -8.37 2.60
C ALA A 173 -13.02 -9.42 1.71
N GLY A 174 -12.78 -10.71 2.01
CA GLY A 174 -13.44 -11.81 1.34
C GLY A 174 -12.84 -12.23 -0.01
N THR A 175 -11.70 -11.67 -0.41
CA THR A 175 -10.93 -12.21 -1.54
C THR A 175 -10.54 -13.67 -1.28
N THR A 176 -10.48 -14.47 -2.34
CA THR A 176 -10.06 -15.88 -2.28
C THR A 176 -8.67 -16.12 -2.86
N ALA A 177 -8.03 -15.07 -3.39
CA ALA A 177 -6.72 -15.15 -4.01
C ALA A 177 -5.95 -13.85 -3.78
N THR A 178 -4.64 -13.98 -3.63
CA THR A 178 -3.72 -12.87 -3.48
C THR A 178 -2.32 -13.30 -3.90
N GLN A 179 -1.51 -12.35 -4.35
CA GLN A 179 -0.10 -12.49 -4.63
C GLN A 179 0.67 -11.46 -3.83
N LEU A 180 1.68 -11.92 -3.10
CA LEU A 180 2.63 -11.04 -2.43
C LEU A 180 3.65 -10.52 -3.44
N TYR A 181 3.82 -9.21 -3.46
CA TYR A 181 4.90 -8.54 -4.15
C TYR A 181 5.87 -7.98 -3.13
N GLY A 182 7.13 -7.85 -3.52
CA GLY A 182 8.17 -7.24 -2.73
C GLY A 182 9.05 -6.35 -3.58
N VAL A 183 9.77 -5.43 -2.93
CA VAL A 183 10.79 -4.59 -3.55
C VAL A 183 12.15 -4.98 -2.98
N ASP A 184 13.01 -5.51 -3.85
CA ASP A 184 14.42 -5.75 -3.51
C ASP A 184 15.19 -4.45 -3.71
N THR A 185 15.54 -3.79 -2.61
CA THR A 185 16.20 -2.46 -2.61
C THR A 185 17.68 -2.53 -2.95
N ARG A 186 18.28 -3.73 -3.00
CA ARG A 186 19.67 -3.89 -3.44
C ARG A 186 19.77 -4.06 -4.95
N LEU A 187 18.72 -4.59 -5.57
CA LEU A 187 18.67 -4.88 -7.00
C LEU A 187 17.76 -3.92 -7.79
N ASP A 188 17.01 -3.05 -7.11
CA ASP A 188 16.03 -2.14 -7.69
C ASP A 188 14.99 -2.85 -8.56
N VAL A 189 14.49 -3.98 -8.08
CA VAL A 189 13.50 -4.81 -8.79
C VAL A 189 12.25 -5.04 -7.97
N LEU A 190 11.12 -5.11 -8.68
CA LEU A 190 9.91 -5.72 -8.17
C LEU A 190 10.03 -7.24 -8.27
N VAL A 191 9.64 -7.94 -7.20
CA VAL A 191 9.59 -9.40 -7.14
C VAL A 191 8.20 -9.88 -6.75
N LYS A 192 7.86 -11.09 -7.17
CA LYS A 192 6.79 -11.89 -6.55
C LYS A 192 7.41 -12.78 -5.50
N GLN A 193 6.73 -12.90 -4.36
CA GLN A 193 7.15 -13.77 -3.27
C GLN A 193 6.16 -14.92 -3.08
N ALA A 194 6.69 -16.14 -2.99
CA ALA A 194 5.94 -17.32 -2.65
C ALA A 194 5.69 -17.42 -1.14
N ASN A 195 4.92 -16.47 -0.58
CA ASN A 195 4.45 -16.42 0.80
C ASN A 195 5.40 -17.08 1.84
N SER A 196 4.97 -18.16 2.51
CA SER A 196 5.81 -18.85 3.52
C SER A 196 6.95 -19.70 2.96
N ALA A 197 6.97 -19.96 1.65
CA ALA A 197 8.06 -20.69 1.00
C ALA A 197 9.28 -19.81 0.72
N GLY A 198 9.15 -18.48 0.85
CA GLY A 198 10.26 -17.52 0.75
C GLY A 198 10.87 -17.35 -0.65
N THR A 199 10.50 -18.19 -1.62
CA THR A 199 11.02 -18.11 -2.98
C THR A 199 10.59 -16.81 -3.67
N LEU A 200 11.57 -16.08 -4.19
CA LEU A 200 11.39 -14.87 -4.97
C LEU A 200 11.45 -15.16 -6.47
N THR A 201 10.63 -14.44 -7.23
CA THR A 201 10.66 -14.42 -8.70
C THR A 201 10.69 -12.97 -9.17
N THR A 202 11.72 -12.61 -9.91
CA THR A 202 11.92 -11.27 -10.46
C THR A 202 10.84 -10.93 -11.48
N VAL A 203 10.17 -9.80 -11.29
CA VAL A 203 9.20 -9.24 -12.26
C VAL A 203 9.93 -8.33 -13.25
N GLY A 204 10.68 -7.36 -12.72
CA GLY A 204 11.45 -6.41 -13.54
C GLY A 204 11.98 -5.25 -12.72
N SER A 205 12.81 -4.42 -13.36
CA SER A 205 13.40 -3.26 -12.69
C SER A 205 12.37 -2.15 -12.46
N ILE A 206 12.49 -1.51 -11.30
CA ILE A 206 11.71 -0.33 -10.92
C ILE A 206 12.11 0.88 -11.74
N GLY A 207 13.36 0.95 -12.21
CA GLY A 207 13.86 2.05 -13.04
C GLY A 207 14.30 3.29 -12.26
N THR A 208 14.40 3.18 -10.93
CA THR A 208 15.06 4.14 -10.03
C THR A 208 15.76 3.39 -8.91
N ASP A 209 16.75 4.04 -8.28
CA ASP A 209 17.40 3.57 -7.05
C ASP A 209 16.38 3.62 -5.89
N VAL A 210 16.10 2.47 -5.27
CA VAL A 210 15.13 2.33 -4.19
C VAL A 210 15.83 2.17 -2.86
N THR A 211 15.45 2.98 -1.88
CA THR A 211 16.00 2.93 -0.53
C THR A 211 15.19 2.05 0.42
N ALA A 212 15.83 1.59 1.49
CA ALA A 212 15.12 0.92 2.59
C ALA A 212 14.16 1.87 3.35
N THR A 213 14.42 3.18 3.36
CA THR A 213 13.50 4.19 3.87
C THR A 213 12.36 4.42 2.87
N GLY A 214 11.13 4.07 3.24
CA GLY A 214 9.99 4.23 2.34
C GLY A 214 8.79 3.39 2.72
N GLY A 215 7.99 3.01 1.73
CA GLY A 215 6.93 2.03 1.88
C GLY A 215 6.37 1.62 0.52
N PHE A 216 5.78 0.43 0.44
CA PHE A 216 5.13 -0.10 -0.74
C PHE A 216 3.80 -0.70 -0.31
N ASP A 217 2.72 -0.38 -1.03
CA ASP A 217 1.41 -0.95 -0.75
C ASP A 217 0.58 -1.03 -2.04
N ILE A 218 -0.31 -2.00 -2.13
CA ILE A 218 -1.20 -2.24 -3.26
C ILE A 218 -2.63 -1.99 -2.80
N SER A 219 -3.29 -1.03 -3.45
CA SER A 219 -4.68 -0.72 -3.12
C SER A 219 -5.58 -1.93 -3.27
N GLY A 220 -6.29 -2.29 -2.20
CA GLY A 220 -7.37 -3.27 -2.25
C GLY A 220 -8.58 -2.84 -3.11
N SER A 221 -8.67 -1.55 -3.46
CA SER A 221 -9.80 -1.02 -4.24
C SER A 221 -9.54 -1.02 -5.75
N SER A 222 -8.30 -0.73 -6.14
CA SER A 222 -7.91 -0.49 -7.53
C SER A 222 -6.83 -1.45 -8.05
N ASP A 223 -6.21 -2.25 -7.17
CA ASP A 223 -4.98 -3.03 -7.43
C ASP A 223 -3.80 -2.16 -7.93
N VAL A 224 -3.85 -0.84 -7.74
CA VAL A 224 -2.73 0.06 -8.05
C VAL A 224 -1.69 -0.05 -6.96
N ALA A 225 -0.46 -0.37 -7.38
CA ALA A 225 0.69 -0.43 -6.51
C ALA A 225 1.33 0.95 -6.37
N TYR A 226 1.43 1.41 -5.12
CA TYR A 226 2.02 2.68 -4.76
C TYR A 226 3.31 2.47 -4.00
N MET A 227 4.21 3.43 -4.10
CA MET A 227 5.48 3.39 -3.39
C MET A 227 5.89 4.80 -2.95
N ALA A 228 6.34 4.90 -1.71
CA ALA A 228 7.08 6.06 -1.21
C ALA A 228 8.56 5.67 -1.10
N ILE A 229 9.45 6.47 -1.68
CA ILE A 229 10.91 6.24 -1.58
C ILE A 229 11.58 7.54 -1.16
N GLU A 230 12.51 7.47 -0.20
CA GLU A 230 13.44 8.55 0.07
C GLU A 230 14.39 8.76 -1.13
N ASN A 231 14.32 9.94 -1.75
CA ASN A 231 15.24 10.29 -2.81
C ASN A 231 16.63 10.57 -2.23
N ALA A 232 17.63 9.73 -2.55
CA ALA A 232 18.98 9.84 -2.02
C ALA A 232 19.69 11.18 -2.32
N SER A 233 19.25 11.93 -3.34
CA SER A 233 19.85 13.23 -3.69
C SER A 233 19.27 14.40 -2.90
N THR A 234 18.00 14.31 -2.48
CA THR A 234 17.30 15.40 -1.78
C THR A 234 16.99 15.10 -0.32
N SER A 235 17.10 13.83 0.10
CA SER A 235 16.67 13.32 1.41
C SER A 235 15.20 13.59 1.73
N PHE A 236 14.35 13.62 0.70
CA PHE A 236 12.89 13.77 0.83
C PHE A 236 12.18 12.62 0.12
N SER A 237 10.98 12.26 0.56
CA SER A 237 10.23 11.18 -0.06
C SER A 237 9.48 11.63 -1.32
N THR A 238 9.51 10.76 -2.33
CA THR A 238 8.75 10.88 -3.57
C THR A 238 7.75 9.73 -3.66
N PHE A 239 6.59 10.00 -4.24
CA PHE A 239 5.49 9.07 -4.43
C PHE A 239 5.46 8.56 -5.86
N TRP A 240 5.25 7.25 -6.03
CA TRP A 240 5.33 6.53 -7.29
C TRP A 240 4.16 5.57 -7.45
N MET A 241 3.82 5.28 -8.71
CA MET A 241 3.05 4.09 -9.07
C MET A 241 3.99 3.04 -9.66
N VAL A 242 3.73 1.76 -9.40
CA VAL A 242 4.51 0.64 -9.92
C VAL A 242 3.62 -0.26 -10.75
N ASP A 243 4.05 -0.61 -11.96
CA ASP A 243 3.35 -1.59 -12.79
C ASP A 243 3.68 -3.01 -12.31
N LEU A 244 2.69 -3.72 -11.77
CA LEU A 244 2.87 -5.08 -11.20
C LEU A 244 3.23 -6.16 -12.24
N THR A 245 3.09 -5.88 -13.53
CA THR A 245 3.41 -6.82 -14.62
C THR A 245 4.84 -6.67 -15.09
N THR A 246 5.35 -5.44 -15.14
CA THR A 246 6.66 -5.10 -15.71
C THR A 246 7.68 -4.69 -14.66
N GLY A 247 7.24 -4.33 -13.45
CA GLY A 247 8.06 -3.77 -12.39
C GLY A 247 8.32 -2.27 -12.52
N VAL A 248 8.00 -1.64 -13.65
CA VAL A 248 8.41 -0.25 -13.93
C VAL A 248 7.68 0.73 -13.02
N GLY A 249 8.45 1.58 -12.34
CA GLY A 249 7.98 2.70 -11.55
C GLY A 249 7.74 3.96 -12.39
N SER A 250 6.73 4.75 -12.01
CA SER A 250 6.45 6.08 -12.55
C SER A 250 6.23 7.08 -11.42
N ALA A 251 7.01 8.17 -11.42
CA ALA A 251 6.92 9.19 -10.38
C ALA A 251 5.63 9.99 -10.51
N VAL A 252 4.93 10.17 -9.39
CA VAL A 252 3.75 11.03 -9.25
C VAL A 252 4.15 12.42 -8.78
N GLY A 253 4.97 12.50 -7.72
CA GLY A 253 5.42 13.77 -7.17
C GLY A 253 6.09 13.65 -5.80
N GLU A 254 6.51 14.78 -5.25
CA GLU A 254 7.07 14.87 -3.90
C GLU A 254 5.97 14.72 -2.84
N ILE A 255 6.28 14.08 -1.71
CA ILE A 255 5.37 13.94 -0.57
C ILE A 255 5.59 15.09 0.41
N GLY A 256 4.50 15.79 0.76
CA GLY A 256 4.45 16.70 1.90
C GLY A 256 5.45 17.86 1.93
N SER A 257 6.04 18.24 0.79
CA SER A 257 6.99 19.35 0.66
C SER A 257 8.27 19.19 1.52
N GLY A 258 8.92 18.03 1.42
CA GLY A 258 10.25 17.81 1.97
C GLY A 258 10.31 16.93 3.21
N ILE A 259 9.34 16.04 3.38
CA ILE A 259 9.32 15.08 4.50
C ILE A 259 9.86 13.72 4.09
N VAL A 260 10.38 12.98 5.06
CA VAL A 260 10.76 11.57 4.89
C VAL A 260 9.64 10.68 5.39
N ILE A 261 9.23 9.71 4.58
CA ILE A 261 8.28 8.66 4.90
C ILE A 261 9.05 7.36 5.13
N THR A 262 8.83 6.74 6.29
CA THR A 262 9.50 5.50 6.75
C THR A 262 8.61 4.26 6.67
N SER A 263 7.30 4.45 6.47
CA SER A 263 6.34 3.38 6.17
C SER A 263 5.05 3.99 5.59
N MET A 264 4.29 3.21 4.83
CA MET A 264 3.10 3.67 4.10
C MET A 264 2.04 2.57 4.02
N ALA A 265 0.77 2.96 4.04
CA ALA A 265 -0.37 2.08 3.75
C ALA A 265 -1.51 2.86 3.08
N VAL A 266 -2.17 2.27 2.11
CA VAL A 266 -3.33 2.77 1.37
C VAL A 266 -4.58 2.37 2.13
N ALA A 267 -5.42 3.35 2.45
CA ALA A 267 -6.64 3.09 3.18
C ALA A 267 -7.63 2.28 2.31
N PRO A 268 -8.27 1.23 2.86
CA PRO A 268 -9.36 0.56 2.17
C PRO A 268 -10.52 1.54 1.97
N VAL A 269 -11.19 1.46 0.81
CA VAL A 269 -12.39 2.25 0.57
C VAL A 269 -13.49 1.77 1.52
N PRO A 270 -14.16 2.66 2.28
CA PRO A 270 -15.28 2.26 3.12
C PRO A 270 -16.35 1.59 2.27
N GLU A 271 -16.71 0.34 2.60
CA GLU A 271 -17.74 -0.41 1.88
C GLU A 271 -19.01 0.46 1.68
N PRO A 272 -19.69 0.38 0.51
CA PRO A 272 -20.82 1.23 0.17
C PRO A 272 -21.95 1.24 1.23
N ALA A 273 -22.04 0.22 2.09
CA ALA A 273 -22.99 0.21 3.21
C ALA A 273 -22.76 1.35 4.21
N ALA A 274 -21.51 1.77 4.44
CA ALA A 274 -21.18 2.93 5.28
C ALA A 274 -21.56 4.26 4.59
N ALA A 275 -21.39 4.35 3.26
CA ALA A 275 -21.78 5.51 2.47
C ALA A 275 -23.30 5.66 2.34
N LEU A 276 -24.05 4.56 2.14
CA LEU A 276 -25.51 4.59 2.01
C LEU A 276 -26.20 5.07 3.30
N LEU A 277 -25.65 4.76 4.47
CA LEU A 277 -26.17 5.23 5.76
C LEU A 277 -25.94 6.74 5.94
N ALA A 278 -24.82 7.28 5.46
CA ALA A 278 -24.55 8.72 5.49
C ALA A 278 -25.46 9.51 4.55
N PHE A 279 -25.73 9.00 3.34
CA PHE A 279 -26.68 9.65 2.40
C PHE A 279 -28.14 9.45 2.83
N GLY A 280 -28.50 8.30 3.40
CA GLY A 280 -29.83 8.03 3.93
C GLY A 280 -30.22 8.93 5.11
N ALA A 281 -29.28 9.24 6.00
CA ALA A 281 -29.49 10.16 7.12
C ALA A 281 -29.72 11.61 6.67
N CYS A 282 -28.98 12.08 5.66
CA CYS A 282 -29.18 13.42 5.08
C CYS A 282 -30.54 13.56 4.36
N ALA A 283 -31.00 12.52 3.65
CA ALA A 283 -32.31 12.54 3.00
C ALA A 283 -33.47 12.50 4.02
N ALA A 284 -33.34 11.75 5.12
CA ALA A 284 -34.35 11.67 6.17
C ALA A 284 -34.51 13.00 6.95
N LEU A 285 -33.42 13.73 7.17
CA LEU A 285 -33.44 15.05 7.83
C LEU A 285 -34.12 16.14 6.98
N LEU A 286 -34.07 16.02 5.65
CA LEU A 286 -34.75 16.94 4.72
C LEU A 286 -36.24 16.59 4.53
N ALA A 287 -36.62 15.31 4.64
CA ALA A 287 -38.01 14.87 4.55
C ALA A 287 -38.80 15.13 5.86
N GLY A 288 -38.14 15.08 7.03
CA GLY A 288 -38.77 15.32 8.33
C GLY A 288 -39.18 16.77 8.60
N ARG A 289 -38.64 17.74 7.87
CA ARG A 289 -38.94 19.18 8.02
C ARG A 289 -40.15 19.68 7.23
N ARG A 290 -40.82 18.83 6.43
CA ARG A 290 -41.97 19.22 5.58
C ARG A 290 -43.35 18.78 6.10
N ARG A 291 -43.47 18.28 7.34
CA ARG A 291 -44.75 17.88 7.94
C ARG A 291 -45.05 18.61 9.25
N THR A 292 -45.11 19.93 9.21
CA THR A 292 -45.83 20.75 10.21
C THR A 292 -46.23 22.08 9.56
N ALA A 293 -47.37 22.07 8.87
CA ALA A 293 -48.23 23.22 8.61
C ALA A 293 -49.62 22.70 8.22
#